data_AF-A0AB73BQ16-F1
#
_entry.id   AF-A0AB73BQ16-F1
#
_cell.length_a   1.000
_cell.length_b   1.000
_cell.length_c   1.000
_cell.angle_alpha   90.00
_cell.angle_beta   90.00
_cell.angle_gamma   90.00
#
_symmetry.space_group_name_H-M   'P 1'
#
loop_
_entity.id
_entity.type
_entity.pdbx_description
1 polymer ?
#
loop_
_entity_poly.entity_id
_entity_poly.type
_entity_poly.pdbx_seq_one_letter_code
_entity_poly.pdbx_strand_id
1 'polypeptide(L)'
;MAYARKNYEQSENVHSTAEMVNAVENDLDNDDLTCTKDADNKYSFSNKFGSVDGSVSSDNITITGDGTTTVDKSKLKDEYVDHMSQIQAMTKKIGSQSDNNHHVDKFSLQEYVVAGFLEANRHGNTPKEKIEYVENQIAKGIHITNNEYLSGLYKNNGKYGAAYNPSTSQYTEFTFNGNNITGINKGAGVISGELHLTKQELERKYGPYRADLTKILQGLEYNKKHAIDFYKK
;
A
#
# COMPACT_ATOMS: atom_id res chain seq x y z
N MET A 1 23.56 25.76 11.54
CA MET A 1 22.34 25.67 10.70
C MET A 1 22.45 24.36 9.95
N ALA A 2 21.50 23.43 10.11
CA ALA A 2 21.49 22.17 9.37
C ALA A 2 21.35 22.50 7.88
N TYR A 3 22.45 22.37 7.14
CA TYR A 3 22.57 22.61 5.71
C TYR A 3 21.57 21.75 4.91
N ALA A 4 21.38 20.50 5.31
CA ALA A 4 20.42 19.56 4.75
C ALA A 4 18.98 20.06 4.90
N ARG A 5 18.57 20.53 6.09
CA ARG A 5 17.19 21.03 6.30
C ARG A 5 16.88 22.25 5.44
N LYS A 6 17.80 23.22 5.39
CA LYS A 6 17.57 24.44 4.60
C LYS A 6 17.56 24.17 3.10
N ASN A 7 18.44 23.29 2.61
CA ASN A 7 18.44 22.89 1.20
C ASN A 7 17.18 22.09 0.85
N TYR A 8 16.71 21.26 1.78
CA TYR A 8 15.46 20.51 1.63
C TYR A 8 14.25 21.46 1.53
N GLU A 9 14.09 22.37 2.49
CA GLU A 9 13.01 23.36 2.48
C GLU A 9 13.01 24.22 1.20
N GLN A 10 14.20 24.62 0.73
CA GLN A 10 14.34 25.40 -0.49
C GLN A 10 14.06 24.60 -1.77
N SER A 11 14.52 23.34 -1.85
CA SER A 11 14.32 22.50 -3.03
C SER A 11 12.86 22.07 -3.18
N GLU A 12 12.23 21.68 -2.07
CA GLU A 12 10.85 21.20 -2.06
C GLU A 12 9.83 22.35 -1.89
N ASN A 13 10.31 23.59 -1.90
CA ASN A 13 9.52 24.82 -1.79
C ASN A 13 8.54 24.80 -0.60
N VAL A 14 9.04 24.38 0.56
CA VAL A 14 8.29 24.21 1.80
C VAL A 14 8.31 25.50 2.63
N HIS A 15 7.13 26.03 2.96
CA HIS A 15 6.98 27.26 3.75
C HIS A 15 6.10 27.10 5.00
N SER A 16 5.55 25.90 5.22
CA SER A 16 4.65 25.59 6.32
C SER A 16 4.80 24.15 6.82
N THR A 17 4.27 23.87 8.01
CA THR A 17 4.26 22.52 8.60
C THR A 17 3.50 21.52 7.72
N ALA A 18 2.37 21.92 7.16
CA ALA A 18 1.58 21.05 6.27
C ALA A 18 2.34 20.69 4.99
N GLU A 19 3.01 21.66 4.37
CA GLU A 19 3.87 21.42 3.20
C GLU A 19 5.05 20.52 3.53
N MET A 20 5.66 20.68 4.72
CA MET A 20 6.74 19.81 5.19
C MET A 20 6.27 18.37 5.33
N VAL A 21 5.12 18.14 5.97
CA VAL A 21 4.57 16.79 6.15
C VAL A 21 4.26 16.14 4.81
N ASN A 22 3.68 16.88 3.86
CA ASN A 22 3.40 16.37 2.52
C ASN A 22 4.67 16.08 1.70
N ALA A 23 5.69 16.95 1.79
CA ALA A 23 6.96 16.74 1.11
C ALA A 23 7.66 15.48 1.61
N VAL A 24 7.71 15.28 2.93
CA VAL A 24 8.26 14.07 3.54
C VAL A 24 7.46 12.83 3.16
N GLU A 25 6.13 12.90 3.09
CA GLU A 25 5.31 11.78 2.63
C GLU A 25 5.62 11.40 1.19
N ASN A 26 5.71 12.38 0.29
CA ASN A 26 6.05 12.15 -1.12
C ASN A 26 7.45 11.54 -1.26
N ASP A 27 8.42 12.00 -0.48
CA ASP A 27 9.78 11.44 -0.55
C ASP A 27 9.87 10.03 0.00
N LEU A 28 9.09 9.71 1.05
CA LEU A 28 8.95 8.34 1.53
C LEU A 28 8.24 7.44 0.51
N ASP A 29 7.31 8.00 -0.27
CA ASP A 29 6.54 7.24 -1.28
C ASP A 29 7.30 7.00 -2.58
N ASN A 30 8.24 7.89 -2.90
CA ASN A 30 9.10 7.78 -4.08
C ASN A 30 10.47 7.18 -3.76
N ASP A 31 10.68 6.69 -2.54
CA ASP A 31 11.97 6.18 -2.02
C ASP A 31 13.14 7.20 -2.07
N ASP A 32 12.82 8.50 -2.19
CA ASP A 32 13.78 9.60 -2.19
C ASP A 32 14.26 9.94 -0.77
N LEU A 33 13.50 9.58 0.25
CA LEU A 33 13.88 9.59 1.66
C LEU A 33 13.86 8.18 2.22
N THR A 34 15.03 7.72 2.66
CA THR A 34 15.19 6.43 3.34
C THR A 34 15.34 6.63 4.83
N CYS A 35 14.80 5.72 5.63
CA CYS A 35 14.98 5.70 7.07
C CYS A 35 15.33 4.28 7.53
N THR A 36 16.49 4.14 8.17
CA THR A 36 16.97 2.86 8.71
C THR A 36 16.94 2.92 10.22
N LYS A 37 16.49 1.84 10.87
CA LYS A 37 16.60 1.70 12.33
C LYS A 37 17.89 0.97 12.68
N ASP A 38 18.89 1.70 13.18
CA ASP A 38 20.20 1.13 13.53
C ASP A 38 20.19 0.42 14.89
N ALA A 39 19.38 0.91 15.83
CA ALA A 39 19.20 0.34 17.17
C ALA A 39 17.84 0.74 17.75
N ASP A 40 17.46 0.21 18.93
CA ASP A 40 16.14 0.45 19.55
C ASP A 40 15.71 1.92 19.61
N ASN A 41 16.66 2.84 19.74
CA ASN A 41 16.43 4.27 19.82
C ASN A 41 17.33 5.08 18.88
N LYS A 42 17.87 4.46 17.82
CA LYS A 42 18.74 5.12 16.84
C LYS A 42 18.27 4.84 15.43
N TYR A 43 18.25 5.89 14.63
CA TYR A 43 17.74 5.88 13.26
C TYR A 43 18.70 6.68 12.38
N SER A 44 18.84 6.29 11.12
CA SER A 44 19.55 7.08 10.11
C SER A 44 18.58 7.44 8.99
N PHE A 45 18.62 8.70 8.56
CA PHE A 45 17.79 9.24 7.49
C PHE A 45 18.68 9.71 6.36
N SER A 46 18.35 9.34 5.12
CA SER A 46 19.17 9.72 3.96
C SER A 46 18.31 10.07 2.76
N ASN A 47 18.68 11.15 2.07
CA ASN A 47 18.11 11.57 0.79
C ASN A 47 19.21 12.15 -0.12
N LYS A 48 18.81 12.69 -1.28
CA LYS A 48 19.71 13.32 -2.26
C LYS A 48 20.53 14.51 -1.72
N PHE A 49 20.18 15.07 -0.56
CA PHE A 49 20.86 16.21 0.06
C PHE A 49 21.84 15.82 1.17
N GLY A 50 21.85 14.55 1.59
CA GLY A 50 22.76 14.03 2.60
C GLY A 50 22.09 13.08 3.58
N SER A 51 22.82 12.74 4.64
CA SER A 51 22.36 11.82 5.68
C SER A 51 22.49 12.45 7.06
N VAL A 52 21.52 12.15 7.93
CA VAL A 52 21.49 12.56 9.33
C VAL A 52 21.10 11.39 10.21
N ASP A 53 21.59 11.40 11.45
CA ASP A 53 21.29 10.36 12.43
C ASP A 53 20.40 10.91 13.53
N GLY A 54 19.31 10.20 13.84
CA GLY A 54 18.38 10.52 14.91
C GLY A 54 18.54 9.58 16.11
N SER A 55 18.45 10.12 17.31
CA SER A 55 18.37 9.36 18.55
C SER A 55 17.22 9.82 19.42
N VAL A 56 16.53 8.85 20.03
CA VAL A 56 15.33 9.10 20.84
C VAL A 56 15.62 8.77 22.30
N SER A 57 15.50 9.76 23.19
CA SER A 57 15.54 9.53 24.65
C SER A 57 14.13 9.52 25.23
N SER A 58 13.98 9.51 26.56
CA SER A 58 12.65 9.61 27.20
C SER A 58 11.91 10.87 26.73
N ASP A 59 12.58 12.02 26.81
CA ASP A 59 11.95 13.33 26.70
C ASP A 59 12.32 14.08 25.43
N ASN A 60 13.43 13.71 24.78
CA ASN A 60 14.00 14.47 23.66
C ASN A 60 14.27 13.60 22.44
N ILE A 61 14.40 14.27 21.30
CA ILE A 61 14.95 13.72 20.07
C ILE A 61 16.20 14.53 19.74
N THR A 62 17.29 13.85 19.42
CA THR A 62 18.55 14.49 18.99
C THR A 62 18.89 14.04 17.58
N ILE A 63 19.08 15.00 16.68
CA ILE A 63 19.54 14.80 15.31
C ILE A 63 21.01 15.23 15.20
N THR A 64 21.84 14.40 14.56
CA THR A 64 23.27 14.60 14.28
C THR A 64 23.57 14.33 12.80
N GLY A 65 24.82 14.53 12.34
CA GLY A 65 25.23 14.28 10.95
C GLY A 65 25.31 15.54 10.07
N ASP A 66 24.60 16.60 10.47
CA ASP A 66 24.65 17.93 9.84
C ASP A 66 24.52 19.04 10.91
N GLY A 67 25.42 18.97 11.89
CA GLY A 67 25.29 19.67 13.17
C GLY A 67 24.44 18.88 14.18
N THR A 68 24.36 19.38 15.42
CA THR A 68 23.58 18.74 16.49
C THR A 68 22.37 19.60 16.83
N THR A 69 21.18 19.01 16.77
CA THR A 69 19.93 19.63 17.17
C THR A 69 19.21 18.72 18.14
N THR A 70 18.81 19.24 19.30
CA THR A 70 18.00 18.51 20.29
C THR A 70 16.67 19.24 20.46
N VAL A 71 15.58 18.48 20.38
CA VAL A 71 14.21 19.01 20.45
C VAL A 71 13.41 18.22 21.48
N ASP A 72 12.63 18.93 22.29
CA ASP A 72 11.72 18.33 23.27
C ASP A 72 10.55 17.66 22.54
N LYS A 73 10.18 16.43 22.93
CA LYS A 73 9.06 15.71 22.33
C LYS A 73 7.72 16.41 22.51
N SER A 74 7.53 17.12 23.62
CA SER A 74 6.31 17.89 23.86
C SER A 74 6.12 18.99 22.82
N LYS A 75 7.20 19.71 22.47
CA LYS A 75 7.17 20.75 21.43
C LYS A 75 6.81 20.18 20.07
N LEU A 76 7.41 19.03 19.70
CA LEU A 76 7.08 18.35 18.45
C LEU A 76 5.62 17.88 18.42
N LYS A 77 5.11 17.38 19.56
CA LYS A 77 3.71 16.95 19.65
C LYS A 77 2.75 18.12 19.43
N ASP A 78 3.05 19.27 20.01
CA ASP A 78 2.22 20.47 19.84
C ASP A 78 2.31 21.03 18.41
N GLU A 79 3.51 21.06 17.82
CA GLU A 79 3.75 21.58 16.46
C GLU A 79 3.10 20.73 15.36
N TYR A 80 3.04 19.40 15.55
CA TYR A 80 2.52 18.46 14.56
C TYR A 80 1.18 17.82 14.96
N VAL A 81 0.48 18.35 15.98
CA VAL A 81 -0.74 17.74 16.52
C VAL A 81 -1.81 17.50 15.46
N ASP A 82 -2.01 18.47 14.56
CA ASP A 82 -3.01 18.42 13.49
C ASP A 82 -2.63 17.46 12.35
N HIS A 83 -1.37 17.03 12.30
CA HIS A 83 -0.82 16.14 11.27
C HIS A 83 -0.46 14.75 11.82
N MET A 84 -0.77 14.47 13.09
CA MET A 84 -0.31 13.26 13.77
C MET A 84 -0.83 11.97 13.12
N SER A 85 -2.05 11.97 12.59
CA SER A 85 -2.60 10.81 11.86
C SER A 85 -1.85 10.53 10.54
N GLN A 86 -1.48 11.57 9.80
CA GLN A 86 -0.70 11.45 8.57
C GLN A 86 0.72 10.96 8.87
N ILE A 87 1.37 11.52 9.90
CA ILE A 87 2.69 11.09 10.37
C ILE A 87 2.67 9.63 10.84
N GLN A 88 1.64 9.21 11.57
CA GLN A 88 1.48 7.80 11.96
C GLN A 88 1.34 6.88 10.75
N ALA A 89 0.69 7.31 9.67
CA ALA A 89 0.60 6.54 8.43
C ALA A 89 1.99 6.41 7.76
N MET A 90 2.77 7.50 7.73
CA MET A 90 4.14 7.51 7.19
C MET A 90 5.09 6.58 7.97
N THR A 91 5.05 6.58 9.30
CA THR A 91 5.96 5.75 10.12
C THR A 91 5.79 4.24 9.94
N LYS A 92 4.63 3.79 9.43
CA LYS A 92 4.45 2.38 9.05
C LYS A 92 5.29 1.97 7.84
N LYS A 93 5.67 2.93 6.97
CA LYS A 93 6.55 2.71 5.81
C LYS A 93 8.02 2.58 6.24
N ILE A 94 8.40 3.24 7.34
CA ILE A 94 9.77 3.28 7.90
C ILE A 94 10.19 1.96 8.59
N GLY A 95 9.24 1.09 8.97
CA GLY A 95 9.50 -0.14 9.72
C GLY A 95 9.97 -1.35 8.90
N SER A 96 10.02 -1.26 7.56
CA SER A 96 10.39 -2.39 6.69
C SER A 96 11.90 -2.50 6.38
N GLN A 97 12.72 -1.52 6.79
CA GLN A 97 14.17 -1.55 6.60
C GLN A 97 14.92 -2.06 7.85
N SER A 98 14.78 -3.35 8.16
CA SER A 98 15.82 -4.10 8.87
C SER A 98 15.70 -5.57 8.48
N ASP A 99 16.31 -5.91 7.35
CA ASP A 99 17.25 -7.03 7.22
C ASP A 99 17.62 -7.11 5.73
N ASN A 100 18.93 -7.15 5.45
CA ASN A 100 19.47 -7.46 4.12
C ASN A 100 19.20 -8.92 3.74
N ASN A 101 17.93 -9.24 3.58
CA ASN A 101 17.42 -10.32 2.77
C ASN A 101 16.43 -9.66 1.82
N HIS A 102 16.30 -10.13 0.60
CA HIS A 102 15.11 -9.84 -0.20
C HIS A 102 13.87 -10.39 0.54
N HIS A 103 13.40 -9.67 1.57
CA HIS A 103 12.11 -9.90 2.18
C HIS A 103 11.15 -9.10 1.32
N VAL A 104 10.42 -9.81 0.46
CA VAL A 104 9.21 -9.23 -0.06
C VAL A 104 8.34 -8.95 1.15
N ASP A 105 8.08 -7.67 1.45
CA ASP A 105 7.16 -7.31 2.51
C ASP A 105 5.87 -8.09 2.31
N LYS A 106 5.49 -8.85 3.34
CA LYS A 106 4.31 -9.71 3.26
C LYS A 106 3.11 -8.85 2.94
N PHE A 107 2.36 -9.28 1.93
CA PHE A 107 1.09 -8.67 1.59
C PHE A 107 0.12 -8.75 2.77
N SER A 108 -0.70 -7.71 2.90
CA SER A 108 -1.94 -7.80 3.65
C SER A 108 -2.85 -8.87 3.05
N LEU A 109 -3.84 -9.31 3.82
CA LEU A 109 -4.81 -10.29 3.34
C LEU A 109 -5.56 -9.79 2.10
N GLN A 110 -5.88 -8.49 2.03
CA GLN A 110 -6.53 -7.88 0.88
C GLN A 110 -5.61 -7.86 -0.35
N GLU A 111 -4.33 -7.53 -0.18
CA GLU A 111 -3.34 -7.57 -1.26
C GLU A 111 -3.14 -9.00 -1.79
N TYR A 112 -3.14 -10.05 -0.95
CA TYR A 112 -3.11 -11.43 -1.46
C TYR A 112 -4.38 -11.80 -2.22
N VAL A 113 -5.55 -11.29 -1.83
CA VAL A 113 -6.80 -11.53 -2.56
C VAL A 113 -6.74 -10.85 -3.93
N VAL A 114 -6.24 -9.62 -4.02
CA VAL A 114 -6.05 -8.91 -5.30
C VAL A 114 -5.02 -9.62 -6.17
N ALA A 115 -3.86 -9.99 -5.63
CA ALA A 115 -2.82 -10.70 -6.37
C ALA A 115 -3.29 -12.08 -6.85
N GLY A 116 -4.00 -12.83 -5.99
CA GLY A 116 -4.60 -14.10 -6.35
C GLY A 116 -5.68 -13.95 -7.43
N PHE A 117 -6.42 -12.84 -7.40
CA PHE A 117 -7.41 -12.52 -8.42
C PHE A 117 -6.78 -12.18 -9.78
N LEU A 118 -5.66 -11.45 -9.79
CA LEU A 118 -4.87 -11.22 -11.01
C LEU A 118 -4.34 -12.52 -11.59
N GLU A 119 -3.98 -13.51 -10.76
CA GLU A 119 -3.63 -14.85 -11.24
C GLU A 119 -4.80 -15.64 -11.80
N ALA A 120 -5.97 -15.54 -11.16
CA ALA A 120 -7.19 -16.17 -11.63
C ALA A 120 -7.71 -15.57 -12.95
N ASN A 121 -7.42 -14.29 -13.20
CA ASN A 121 -7.72 -13.62 -14.45
C ASN A 121 -6.74 -14.08 -15.56
N ARG A 122 -7.30 -14.66 -16.64
CA ARG A 122 -6.53 -15.19 -17.78
C ARG A 122 -6.19 -14.13 -18.84
N HIS A 123 -6.49 -12.85 -18.59
CA HIS A 123 -6.17 -11.75 -19.50
C HIS A 123 -4.77 -11.20 -19.21
N GLY A 124 -3.84 -11.41 -20.15
CA GLY A 124 -2.44 -11.01 -20.03
C GLY A 124 -1.54 -12.16 -19.60
N ASN A 125 -0.29 -12.13 -20.07
CA ASN A 125 0.74 -13.12 -19.77
C ASN A 125 1.69 -12.65 -18.66
N THR A 126 1.79 -11.33 -18.46
CA THR A 126 2.66 -10.70 -17.46
C THR A 126 1.86 -10.08 -16.32
N PRO A 127 2.47 -9.88 -15.13
CA PRO A 127 1.83 -9.17 -14.02
C PRO A 127 1.29 -7.80 -14.42
N LYS A 128 2.07 -7.04 -15.20
CA LYS A 128 1.72 -5.70 -15.67
C LYS A 128 0.48 -5.70 -16.57
N GLU A 129 0.41 -6.59 -17.56
CA GLU A 129 -0.76 -6.70 -18.44
C GLU A 129 -2.03 -7.07 -17.67
N LYS A 130 -1.91 -7.96 -16.67
CA LYS A 130 -3.03 -8.35 -15.80
C LYS A 130 -3.53 -7.17 -14.96
N ILE A 131 -2.61 -6.40 -14.40
CA ILE A 131 -2.91 -5.18 -13.63
C ILE A 131 -3.62 -4.17 -14.51
N GLU A 132 -3.04 -3.81 -15.65
CA GLU A 132 -3.61 -2.84 -16.60
C GLU A 132 -5.02 -3.23 -17.04
N TYR A 133 -5.24 -4.52 -17.31
CA TYR A 133 -6.57 -5.03 -17.65
C TYR A 133 -7.59 -4.81 -16.52
N VAL A 134 -7.22 -5.14 -15.28
CA VAL A 134 -8.11 -5.00 -14.11
C VAL A 134 -8.36 -3.54 -13.76
N GLU A 135 -7.34 -2.68 -13.80
CA GLU A 135 -7.49 -1.24 -13.61
C GLU A 135 -8.45 -0.63 -14.64
N ASN A 136 -8.36 -1.04 -15.90
CA ASN A 136 -9.28 -0.61 -16.94
C ASN A 136 -10.73 -1.05 -16.64
N GLN A 137 -10.94 -2.28 -16.17
CA GLN A 137 -12.28 -2.73 -15.74
C GLN A 137 -12.83 -1.92 -14.56
N ILE A 138 -11.97 -1.56 -13.60
CA ILE A 138 -12.35 -0.70 -12.47
C ILE A 138 -12.74 0.70 -12.97
N ALA A 139 -11.94 1.28 -13.88
CA ALA A 139 -12.14 2.62 -14.42
C ALA A 139 -13.41 2.74 -15.27
N LYS A 140 -13.83 1.68 -15.96
CA LYS A 140 -15.10 1.62 -16.70
C LYS A 140 -16.33 1.84 -15.81
N GLY A 141 -16.22 1.61 -14.51
CA GLY A 141 -17.29 1.83 -13.54
C GLY A 141 -18.51 0.90 -13.69
N ILE A 142 -19.52 1.09 -12.83
CA ILE A 142 -20.70 0.20 -12.65
C ILE A 142 -21.71 0.29 -13.82
N HIS A 143 -21.37 0.99 -14.91
CA HIS A 143 -22.30 1.32 -15.99
C HIS A 143 -22.45 0.24 -17.06
N ILE A 144 -21.78 -0.91 -16.91
CA ILE A 144 -21.78 -1.97 -17.91
C ILE A 144 -22.52 -3.20 -17.38
N THR A 145 -23.53 -3.66 -18.12
CA THR A 145 -24.38 -4.83 -17.78
C THR A 145 -23.76 -6.17 -18.16
N ASN A 146 -22.48 -6.21 -18.56
CA ASN A 146 -21.76 -7.41 -18.97
C ASN A 146 -20.67 -7.80 -17.94
N ASN A 147 -19.88 -8.84 -18.21
CA ASN A 147 -18.86 -9.38 -17.28
C ASN A 147 -17.62 -8.45 -17.08
N GLU A 148 -17.61 -7.25 -17.62
CA GLU A 148 -16.45 -6.33 -17.64
C GLU A 148 -16.36 -5.41 -16.41
N TYR A 149 -17.23 -5.60 -15.41
CA TYR A 149 -17.27 -4.76 -14.22
C TYR A 149 -16.80 -5.53 -12.96
N LEU A 150 -16.14 -4.86 -12.02
CA LEU A 150 -15.69 -5.44 -10.75
C LEU A 150 -16.39 -4.78 -9.55
N SER A 151 -17.23 -5.56 -8.86
CA SER A 151 -18.13 -5.06 -7.80
C SER A 151 -17.46 -4.87 -6.44
N GLY A 152 -16.24 -5.37 -6.29
CA GLY A 152 -15.41 -5.23 -5.09
C GLY A 152 -15.06 -6.54 -4.39
N LEU A 153 -14.36 -6.41 -3.27
CA LEU A 153 -13.99 -7.54 -2.41
C LEU A 153 -15.13 -7.95 -1.47
N TYR A 154 -15.34 -9.25 -1.30
CA TYR A 154 -16.31 -9.81 -0.35
C TYR A 154 -15.64 -10.83 0.59
N LYS A 155 -16.28 -11.03 1.74
CA LYS A 155 -15.93 -12.06 2.71
C LYS A 155 -17.19 -12.85 3.03
N ASN A 156 -17.15 -14.17 2.84
CA ASN A 156 -18.28 -15.05 3.13
C ASN A 156 -17.77 -16.36 3.75
N ASN A 157 -18.26 -16.74 4.93
CA ASN A 157 -17.91 -17.98 5.63
C ASN A 157 -16.39 -18.26 5.70
N GLY A 158 -15.60 -17.22 6.01
CA GLY A 158 -14.13 -17.33 6.12
C GLY A 158 -13.37 -17.32 4.79
N LYS A 159 -14.08 -17.32 3.65
CA LYS A 159 -13.51 -17.13 2.32
C LYS A 159 -13.49 -15.65 1.94
N TYR A 160 -12.46 -15.25 1.22
CA TYR A 160 -12.33 -13.90 0.66
C TYR A 160 -12.43 -13.99 -0.85
N GLY A 161 -13.00 -13.00 -1.51
CA GLY A 161 -13.08 -13.07 -2.96
C GLY A 161 -13.28 -11.72 -3.62
N ALA A 162 -13.13 -11.73 -4.94
CA ALA A 162 -13.45 -10.62 -5.81
C ALA A 162 -14.50 -11.10 -6.82
N ALA A 163 -15.52 -10.27 -7.06
CA ALA A 163 -16.62 -10.60 -7.95
C ALA A 163 -16.60 -9.72 -9.20
N TYR A 164 -16.70 -10.37 -10.36
CA TYR A 164 -17.09 -9.72 -11.61
C TYR A 164 -18.60 -9.57 -11.59
N ASN A 165 -19.08 -8.37 -11.92
CA ASN A 165 -20.46 -7.90 -12.05
C ASN A 165 -21.44 -8.48 -10.99
N PRO A 166 -22.11 -7.62 -10.20
CA PRO A 166 -23.09 -8.10 -9.22
C PRO A 166 -24.25 -8.94 -9.81
N SER A 167 -24.50 -8.92 -11.13
CA SER A 167 -25.51 -9.76 -11.80
C SER A 167 -25.02 -11.12 -12.32
N THR A 168 -23.71 -11.37 -12.48
CA THR A 168 -23.24 -12.50 -13.32
C THR A 168 -22.83 -13.76 -12.54
N SER A 169 -22.94 -13.77 -11.20
CA SER A 169 -22.52 -14.91 -10.36
C SER A 169 -21.09 -15.38 -10.64
N GLN A 170 -20.26 -14.51 -11.24
CA GLN A 170 -18.88 -14.81 -11.61
C GLN A 170 -17.95 -14.22 -10.56
N TYR A 171 -17.28 -15.07 -9.82
CA TYR A 171 -16.40 -14.62 -8.76
C TYR A 171 -15.29 -15.64 -8.51
N THR A 172 -14.19 -15.16 -7.95
CA THR A 172 -13.14 -16.02 -7.43
C THR A 172 -13.18 -15.98 -5.91
N GLU A 173 -13.30 -17.15 -5.29
CA GLU A 173 -13.18 -17.35 -3.84
C GLU A 173 -11.77 -17.84 -3.50
N PHE A 174 -11.19 -17.30 -2.45
CA PHE A 174 -9.89 -17.67 -1.92
C PHE A 174 -10.02 -18.20 -0.50
N THR A 175 -9.42 -19.37 -0.27
CA THR A 175 -9.23 -19.96 1.05
C THR A 175 -7.74 -19.92 1.39
N PHE A 176 -7.42 -19.42 2.58
CA PHE A 176 -6.06 -19.26 3.06
C PHE A 176 -5.74 -20.31 4.11
N ASN A 177 -4.70 -21.12 3.88
CA ASN A 177 -4.20 -22.09 4.85
C ASN A 177 -2.69 -21.94 5.01
N GLY A 178 -2.28 -21.14 6.01
CA GLY A 178 -0.89 -20.80 6.23
C GLY A 178 -0.27 -20.06 5.04
N ASN A 179 0.68 -20.70 4.36
CA ASN A 179 1.35 -20.19 3.15
C ASN A 179 0.58 -20.51 1.85
N ASN A 180 -0.34 -21.46 1.89
CA ASN A 180 -1.06 -21.95 0.72
C ASN A 180 -2.37 -21.19 0.53
N ILE A 181 -2.71 -20.93 -0.72
CA ILE A 181 -3.94 -20.25 -1.13
C ILE A 181 -4.62 -21.11 -2.19
N THR A 182 -5.88 -21.46 -1.96
CA THR A 182 -6.72 -22.12 -2.96
C THR A 182 -7.73 -21.12 -3.49
N GLY A 183 -7.66 -20.85 -4.79
CA GLY A 183 -8.61 -20.03 -5.53
C GLY A 183 -9.63 -20.89 -6.28
N ILE A 184 -10.92 -20.61 -6.15
CA ILE A 184 -12.00 -21.30 -6.88
C ILE A 184 -12.72 -20.26 -7.73
N ASN A 185 -12.61 -20.41 -9.04
CA ASN A 185 -13.40 -19.64 -9.98
C ASN A 185 -14.80 -20.25 -10.07
N LYS A 186 -15.82 -19.42 -9.90
CA LYS A 186 -17.21 -19.81 -10.09
C LYS A 186 -17.85 -18.93 -11.14
N GLY A 187 -18.77 -19.50 -11.92
CA GLY A 187 -19.65 -18.78 -12.83
C GLY A 187 -21.02 -19.44 -12.85
N ALA A 188 -22.09 -18.66 -12.72
CA ALA A 188 -23.47 -19.15 -12.68
C ALA A 188 -23.70 -20.31 -11.67
N GLY A 189 -23.00 -20.28 -10.54
CA GLY A 189 -23.10 -21.33 -9.49
C GLY A 189 -22.29 -22.60 -9.74
N VAL A 190 -21.57 -22.70 -10.86
CA VAL A 190 -20.70 -23.85 -11.19
C VAL A 190 -19.24 -23.48 -11.01
N ILE A 191 -18.42 -24.42 -10.52
CA ILE A 191 -16.96 -24.26 -10.45
C ILE A 191 -16.40 -24.36 -11.87
N SER A 192 -15.75 -23.29 -12.32
CA SER A 192 -15.14 -23.19 -13.65
C SER A 192 -13.62 -23.38 -13.65
N GLY A 193 -13.00 -23.41 -12.47
CA GLY A 193 -11.59 -23.74 -12.31
C GLY A 193 -11.10 -23.62 -10.87
N GLU A 194 -9.98 -24.25 -10.60
CA GLU A 194 -9.26 -24.19 -9.33
C GLU A 194 -7.82 -23.74 -9.58
N LEU A 195 -7.31 -22.89 -8.69
CA LEU A 195 -5.93 -22.40 -8.68
C LEU A 195 -5.30 -22.72 -7.33
N HIS A 196 -4.07 -23.23 -7.37
CA HIS A 196 -3.24 -23.40 -6.19
C HIS A 196 -2.09 -22.42 -6.27
N LEU A 197 -2.04 -21.50 -5.31
CA LEU A 197 -1.06 -20.42 -5.22
C LEU A 197 -0.38 -20.49 -3.86
N THR A 198 0.78 -19.84 -3.76
CA THR A 198 1.43 -19.62 -2.46
C THR A 198 1.61 -18.12 -2.20
N LYS A 199 1.59 -17.71 -0.93
CA LYS A 199 1.87 -16.32 -0.54
C LYS A 199 3.22 -15.86 -1.08
N GLN A 200 4.24 -16.71 -0.95
CA GLN A 200 5.58 -16.46 -1.45
C GLN A 200 5.63 -16.25 -2.98
N GLU A 201 4.84 -17.01 -3.75
CA GLU A 201 4.76 -16.82 -5.19
C GLU A 201 4.14 -15.47 -5.56
N LEU A 202 3.02 -15.13 -4.90
CA LEU A 202 2.33 -13.86 -5.14
C LEU A 202 3.20 -12.67 -4.74
N GLU A 203 3.86 -12.75 -3.60
CA GLU A 203 4.86 -11.79 -3.15
C GLU A 203 5.97 -11.61 -4.19
N ARG A 204 6.60 -12.70 -4.63
CA ARG A 204 7.68 -12.61 -5.64
C ARG A 204 7.20 -12.00 -6.96
N LYS A 205 5.97 -12.32 -7.39
CA LYS A 205 5.43 -11.92 -8.69
C LYS A 205 4.88 -10.49 -8.72
N TYR A 206 4.22 -10.08 -7.64
CA TYR A 206 3.52 -8.80 -7.54
C TYR A 206 4.13 -7.83 -6.54
N GLY A 207 5.16 -8.24 -5.78
CA GLY A 207 5.88 -7.39 -4.84
C GLY A 207 6.37 -6.09 -5.47
N PRO A 208 6.98 -6.14 -6.68
CA PRO A 208 7.35 -4.93 -7.43
C PRO A 208 6.18 -4.03 -7.88
N TYR A 209 4.94 -4.52 -7.78
CA TYR A 209 3.71 -3.85 -8.23
C TYR A 209 2.75 -3.57 -7.06
N ARG A 210 3.26 -3.50 -5.83
CA ARG A 210 2.44 -3.37 -4.62
C ARG A 210 1.59 -2.09 -4.60
N ALA A 211 2.12 -1.00 -5.14
CA ALA A 211 1.38 0.25 -5.31
C ALA A 211 0.16 0.06 -6.22
N ASP A 212 0.33 -0.67 -7.33
CA ASP A 212 -0.77 -1.00 -8.24
C ASP A 212 -1.81 -1.92 -7.57
N LEU A 213 -1.39 -2.90 -6.77
CA LEU A 213 -2.31 -3.72 -5.98
C LEU A 213 -3.16 -2.87 -5.03
N THR A 214 -2.55 -1.85 -4.41
CA THR A 214 -3.23 -0.92 -3.52
C THR A 214 -4.24 -0.05 -4.28
N LYS A 215 -3.87 0.44 -5.47
CA LYS A 215 -4.76 1.21 -6.33
C LYS A 215 -5.97 0.38 -6.80
N ILE A 216 -5.73 -0.88 -7.18
CA ILE A 216 -6.81 -1.84 -7.49
C ILE A 216 -7.73 -2.03 -6.27
N LEU A 217 -7.16 -2.25 -5.08
CA LEU A 217 -7.93 -2.41 -3.85
C LEU A 217 -8.84 -1.19 -3.57
N GLN A 218 -8.30 0.01 -3.66
CA GLN A 218 -9.05 1.25 -3.46
C GLN A 218 -10.19 1.40 -4.48
N GLY A 219 -9.93 1.08 -5.75
CA GLY A 219 -10.95 1.09 -6.80
C GLY A 219 -12.08 0.08 -6.55
N LEU A 220 -11.73 -1.13 -6.08
CA LEU A 220 -12.70 -2.16 -5.68
C LEU A 220 -13.55 -1.73 -4.47
N GLU A 221 -12.95 -1.06 -3.49
CA GLU A 221 -13.68 -0.52 -2.32
C GLU A 221 -14.62 0.62 -2.71
N TYR A 222 -14.17 1.53 -3.57
CA TYR A 222 -14.99 2.60 -4.13
C TYR A 222 -16.21 2.04 -4.86
N ASN A 223 -15.99 1.08 -5.76
CA ASN A 223 -17.02 0.40 -6.52
C ASN A 223 -18.07 -0.27 -5.61
N LYS A 224 -17.60 -0.99 -4.58
CA LYS A 224 -18.49 -1.64 -3.61
C LYS A 224 -19.36 -0.65 -2.83
N LYS A 225 -18.76 0.46 -2.37
CA LYS A 225 -19.47 1.48 -1.58
C LYS A 225 -20.60 2.13 -2.37
N HIS A 226 -20.37 2.38 -3.66
CA HIS A 226 -21.33 3.08 -4.50
C HIS A 226 -22.30 2.14 -5.22
N ALA A 227 -22.15 0.81 -5.11
CA ALA A 227 -23.02 -0.16 -5.79
C ALA A 227 -24.53 0.10 -5.58
N ILE A 228 -24.96 0.53 -4.38
CA ILE A 228 -26.37 0.82 -4.04
C ILE A 228 -26.91 2.03 -4.82
N ASP A 229 -26.09 3.05 -5.08
CA ASP A 229 -26.53 4.27 -5.76
C ASP A 229 -26.83 4.02 -7.25
N PHE A 230 -26.28 2.96 -7.84
CA PHE A 230 -26.51 2.61 -9.23
C PHE A 230 -27.74 1.72 -9.46
N TYR A 231 -28.19 0.97 -8.45
CA TYR A 231 -29.42 0.15 -8.51
C TYR A 231 -30.71 0.94 -8.30
N LYS A 232 -30.61 2.24 -7.98
CA LYS A 232 -31.76 3.13 -7.72
C LYS A 232 -32.29 3.84 -8.97
N LYS A 233 -32.02 3.34 -10.18
CA LYS A 233 -32.64 3.84 -11.42
C LYS A 233 -33.76 2.92 -11.88
#